data_AF-A0A0N0LTR5-F1
#
_entry.id   AF-A0A0N0LTR5-F1
#
_cell.length_a   1.000
_cell.length_b   1.000
_cell.length_c   1.000
_cell.angle_alpha   90.00
_cell.angle_beta   90.00
_cell.angle_gamma   90.00
#
_symmetry.space_group_name_H-M   'P 1'
#
loop_
_entity.id
_entity.type
_entity.pdbx_description
1 polymer ?
#
loop_
_entity_poly.entity_id
_entity_poly.type
_entity_poly.pdbx_seq_one_letter_code
_entity_poly.pdbx_strand_id
1 'polypeptide(L)' 'MYSRIKERMKKQKLRVKQSEKIQELQAKYPNLDILKAFTYTRLNGKFEVENEDIEIFENIIKLLYKK' A
#
# COMPACT_ATOMS: atom_id res chain seq x y z
N MET A 1 -9.00 24.97 -2.44
CA MET A 1 -9.36 23.80 -1.61
C MET A 1 -9.04 22.47 -2.30
N TYR A 2 -9.45 22.28 -3.56
CA TYR A 2 -9.12 21.08 -4.37
C TYR A 2 -7.61 20.79 -4.55
N SER A 3 -6.79 21.82 -4.67
CA SER A 3 -5.33 21.68 -4.83
C SER A 3 -4.67 20.97 -3.64
N ARG A 4 -4.99 21.37 -2.41
CA ARG A 4 -4.40 20.81 -1.18
C ARG A 4 -4.73 19.32 -0.98
N ILE A 5 -5.95 18.92 -1.31
CA ILE A 5 -6.38 17.51 -1.24
C ILE A 5 -5.63 16.68 -2.28
N LYS A 6 -5.52 17.18 -3.52
CA LYS A 6 -4.78 16.52 -4.60
C LYS A 6 -3.29 16.35 -4.27
N GLU A 7 -2.67 17.37 -3.67
CA GLU A 7 -1.28 17.29 -3.21
C GLU A 7 -1.10 16.29 -2.06
N ARG A 8 -2.02 16.27 -1.09
CA ARG A 8 -2.00 15.28 0.00
C ARG A 8 -2.07 13.85 -0.54
N MET A 9 -2.97 13.58 -1.49
CA MET A 9 -3.07 12.27 -2.13
C MET A 9 -1.81 11.92 -2.93
N LYS A 10 -1.20 12.88 -3.62
CA LYS A 10 0.05 12.68 -4.38
C LYS A 10 1.21 12.32 -3.44
N LYS A 11 1.34 13.01 -2.30
CA LYS A 11 2.36 12.71 -1.28
C LYS A 11 2.17 11.32 -0.67
N GLN A 12 0.93 10.92 -0.38
CA GLN A 12 0.64 9.57 0.13
C GLN A 12 0.99 8.49 -0.89
N LYS A 13 0.63 8.68 -2.17
CA LYS A 13 1.02 7.78 -3.26
C LYS A 13 2.54 7.64 -3.40
N LEU A 14 3.26 8.76 -3.30
CA LEU A 14 4.72 8.76 -3.37
C LEU A 14 5.34 7.97 -2.21
N ARG A 15 4.86 8.16 -0.98
CA ARG A 15 5.33 7.40 0.19
C ARG A 15 5.14 5.89 0.02
N VAL A 16 3.97 5.46 -0.46
CA VAL A 16 3.70 4.04 -0.73
C VAL A 16 4.64 3.51 -1.81
N LYS A 17 4.87 4.28 -2.88
CA LYS A 17 5.80 3.88 -3.96
C LYS A 17 7.26 3.84 -3.53
N GLN A 18 7.68 4.67 -2.58
CA GLN A 18 9.07 4.74 -2.10
C GLN A 18 9.38 3.73 -1.00
N SER A 19 8.36 3.07 -0.43
CA SER A 19 8.57 2.05 0.60
C SER A 19 9.18 0.79 -0.02
N GLU A 20 10.41 0.47 0.39
CA GLU A 20 11.12 -0.74 -0.03
C GLU A 20 10.30 -1.99 0.29
N LYS A 21 9.75 -2.10 1.50
CA LYS A 21 8.89 -3.24 1.89
C LYS A 21 7.68 -3.45 0.99
N ILE A 22 7.04 -2.36 0.54
CA ILE A 22 5.89 -2.46 -0.37
C ILE A 22 6.35 -2.92 -1.76
N GLN A 23 7.52 -2.48 -2.21
CA GLN A 23 8.12 -2.96 -3.45
C GLN A 23 8.52 -4.44 -3.34
N GLU A 24 9.08 -4.87 -2.22
CA GLU A 24 9.38 -6.28 -1.93
C GLU A 24 8.10 -7.13 -1.95
N LEU A 25 7.03 -6.64 -1.33
CA LEU A 25 5.70 -7.28 -1.38
C LEU A 25 5.16 -7.40 -2.80
N GLN A 26 5.29 -6.35 -3.61
CA GLN A 26 4.92 -6.38 -5.02
C GLN A 26 5.73 -7.42 -5.81
N ALA A 27 7.02 -7.59 -5.48
CA ALA A 27 7.88 -8.60 -6.08
C ALA A 27 7.54 -10.03 -5.62
N LYS A 28 7.15 -10.23 -4.35
CA LYS A 28 6.67 -11.52 -3.83
C LYS A 28 5.36 -11.97 -4.47
N TYR A 29 4.48 -11.02 -4.79
CA TYR A 29 3.17 -11.28 -5.39
C TYR A 29 3.02 -10.55 -6.73
N PRO A 30 3.77 -10.94 -7.77
CA PRO A 30 3.81 -10.21 -9.05
C PRO A 30 2.47 -10.24 -9.79
N ASN A 31 1.62 -11.22 -9.51
CA ASN A 31 0.28 -11.34 -10.10
C ASN A 31 -0.76 -10.44 -9.43
N LEU A 32 -0.42 -9.79 -8.32
CA LEU A 32 -1.33 -8.92 -7.58
C LEU A 32 -0.90 -7.45 -7.71
N ASP A 33 -1.86 -6.55 -7.79
CA ASP A 33 -1.64 -5.10 -7.82
C ASP A 33 -1.41 -4.52 -6.40
N ILE A 34 -0.38 -5.01 -5.69
CA ILE A 34 -0.06 -4.67 -4.29
C ILE A 34 0.05 -3.16 -4.10
N LEU A 35 0.81 -2.49 -4.96
CA LEU A 35 1.02 -1.04 -4.90
C LEU A 35 -0.30 -0.25 -4.93
N LYS A 36 -1.23 -0.66 -5.78
CA LYS A 36 -2.52 -0.01 -5.95
C LYS A 36 -3.45 -0.32 -4.78
N ALA A 37 -3.47 -1.58 -4.33
CA ALA A 37 -4.25 -2.02 -3.18
C ALA A 37 -3.81 -1.30 -1.89
N PHE A 38 -2.51 -1.25 -1.61
CA PHE A 38 -1.99 -0.54 -0.43
C PHE A 38 -2.18 0.97 -0.53
N THR A 39 -2.06 1.54 -1.73
CA THR A 39 -2.41 2.95 -1.94
C THR A 39 -3.87 3.23 -1.60
N TYR A 40 -4.78 2.33 -1.98
CA TYR A 40 -6.21 2.48 -1.68
C TYR A 40 -6.46 2.43 -0.17
N THR A 41 -5.88 1.46 0.54
CA THR A 41 -6.03 1.36 1.99
C THR A 41 -5.48 2.59 2.70
N ARG A 42 -4.35 3.12 2.23
CA ARG A 42 -3.73 4.34 2.73
C ARG A 42 -4.62 5.57 2.55
N LEU A 43 -5.16 5.77 1.35
CA LEU A 43 -6.03 6.89 1.04
C LEU A 43 -7.34 6.89 1.83
N ASN A 44 -7.82 5.70 2.23
CA ASN A 44 -8.99 5.54 3.09
C ASN A 44 -8.65 5.64 4.59
N GLY A 45 -7.40 5.91 4.96
CA GLY A 45 -6.96 6.01 6.36
C GLY A 45 -7.06 4.70 7.13
N LYS A 46 -6.99 3.56 6.43
CA LYS A 46 -7.08 2.22 7.04
C LYS A 46 -5.73 1.64 7.41
N PHE A 47 -4.68 2.03 6.68
CA PHE A 47 -3.31 1.58 6.87
C PHE A 47 -2.37 2.79 6.76
N GLU A 48 -1.32 2.82 7.57
CA GLU A 48 -0.15 3.69 7.46
C GLU A 48 0.96 2.98 6.67
N VAL A 49 2.02 3.71 6.27
CA VAL A 49 3.21 3.09 5.65
C VAL A 49 4.19 2.72 6.77
N GLU A 50 3.69 1.95 7.73
CA GLU A 50 4.42 1.48 8.90
C GLU A 50 4.60 -0.04 8.83
N ASN A 51 5.60 -0.56 9.56
CA ASN A 51 5.96 -1.97 9.47
C ASN A 51 4.80 -2.89 9.86
N GLU A 52 4.10 -2.57 10.95
CA GLU A 52 2.97 -3.37 11.46
C GLU A 52 1.83 -3.44 10.42
N ASP A 53 1.46 -2.30 9.85
CA ASP A 53 0.41 -2.21 8.83
C ASP A 53 0.77 -2.97 7.55
N ILE A 54 2.03 -2.91 7.13
CA ILE A 54 2.52 -3.66 5.98
C ILE A 54 2.49 -5.17 6.25
N GLU A 55 2.83 -5.61 7.46
CA GLU A 55 2.78 -7.02 7.85
C GLU A 55 1.34 -7.55 7.94
N ILE A 56 0.42 -6.76 8.52
CA ILE A 56 -1.01 -7.09 8.52
C ILE A 56 -1.52 -7.23 7.08
N PHE A 57 -1.16 -6.30 6.20
CA PHE A 57 -1.53 -6.36 4.80
C PHE A 57 -0.95 -7.59 4.09
N GLU A 58 0.33 -7.93 4.33
CA GLU A 58 0.96 -9.16 3.83
C GLU A 58 0.20 -10.41 4.31
N ASN A 59 -0.20 -10.45 5.57
CA ASN A 59 -0.95 -11.58 6.13
C ASN A 59 -2.34 -11.71 5.50
N ILE A 60 -3.04 -10.60 5.25
CA ILE A 60 -4.30 -10.60 4.49
C ILE A 60 -4.08 -11.20 3.10
N ILE A 61 -3.02 -10.78 2.40
CA ILE A 61 -2.67 -11.35 1.11
C ILE A 61 -2.40 -12.84 1.24
N LYS A 62 -1.60 -13.30 2.21
CA LYS A 62 -1.32 -14.74 2.41
C LYS A 62 -2.59 -15.57 2.65
N LEU A 63 -3.56 -15.04 3.39
CA LEU A 63 -4.83 -15.71 3.66
C LEU A 63 -5.70 -15.84 2.40
N LEU A 64 -5.72 -14.80 1.56
CA LEU A 64 -6.49 -14.76 0.32
C LEU A 64 -5.79 -15.51 -0.81
N TYR A 65 -4.47 -15.41 -0.85
CA TYR A 65 -3.57 -16.07 -1.79
C TYR A 65 -3.23 -17.47 -1.29
N LYS A 66 -4.28 -18.26 -1.03
CA LYS A 66 -4.17 -19.71 -0.90
C LYS A 66 -3.79 -20.26 -2.27
N LYS A 67 -2.52 -20.62 -2.40
CA LYS A 67 -2.08 -21.55 -3.42
C LYS A 67 -2.20 -22.97 -2.87
#